data_AF-A0A165VXW5-F1
#
_entry.id   AF-A0A165VXW5-F1
#
_cell.length_a   1.000
_cell.length_b   1.000
_cell.length_c   1.000
_cell.angle_alpha   90.00
_cell.angle_beta   90.00
_cell.angle_gamma   90.00
#
_symmetry.space_group_name_H-M   'P 1'
#
loop_
_entity.id
_entity.type
_entity.pdbx_description
1 polymer ?
#
loop_
_entity_poly.entity_id
_entity_poly.type
_entity_poly.pdbx_seq_one_letter_code
_entity_poly.pdbx_strand_id
1 'polypeptide(L)'
;MDRFADDAELSQQMARLLGEELLRVKKELDDTNHRLSSHRCSTDLEENQSQLQDEVQSIRDENVQLRGRIHEWGLAASGNDLGDRRKPDPSAPDTLRDEIDRLNNVISQKEVTERQHIEKISALEGEVAGLLDMCTKYEALQPKSKPVEDAEAEALGKEPLSSASVDDFLHDFLAQLQSSSILLPKKPLEYVSNDENFKLTEKQVQMCTSDGYLLLKSLQVEWATATRTHGLAFAPFHQFNADVGICKWRRSGLSQYHQHRKYELLHAEGHQWFYLGTYEIADLRSLSFHQVKARDNHIKEYLIESTILLPKNLIPPFVTAMMTNMYEAGMLKVECVALRRTGFNQRLYNSLRSVRQTSENGIKHSKAVPEKGQSTNQGSKRKFDEAEGSQDAQTSDESKKAKLETFRSFF
;
A
#
# COMPACT_ATOMS: atom_id res chain seq x y z
N MET A 1 8.81 -51.63 -50.83
CA MET A 1 8.33 -50.24 -50.80
C MET A 1 7.92 -49.81 -49.38
N ASP A 2 8.25 -50.55 -48.31
CA ASP A 2 7.78 -50.24 -46.94
C ASP A 2 8.63 -49.25 -46.13
N ARG A 3 9.78 -48.76 -46.63
CA ARG A 3 10.65 -47.86 -45.86
C ARG A 3 10.06 -46.47 -45.58
N PHE A 4 9.01 -46.06 -46.31
CA PHE A 4 8.37 -44.76 -46.12
C PHE A 4 7.24 -44.79 -45.08
N ALA A 5 6.73 -45.97 -44.71
CA ALA A 5 5.71 -46.10 -43.67
C ALA A 5 6.32 -45.88 -42.27
N ASP A 6 7.54 -46.38 -42.04
CA ASP A 6 8.27 -46.23 -40.77
C ASP A 6 8.65 -44.77 -40.49
N ASP A 7 8.93 -43.97 -41.52
CA ASP A 7 9.29 -42.55 -41.39
C ASP A 7 8.10 -41.67 -40.96
N ALA A 8 6.88 -42.02 -41.38
CA ALA A 8 5.67 -41.31 -40.99
C ALA A 8 5.33 -41.56 -39.51
N GLU A 9 5.52 -42.79 -39.02
CA GLU A 9 5.29 -43.11 -37.61
C GLU A 9 6.36 -42.45 -36.71
N LEU A 10 7.62 -42.47 -37.13
CA LEU A 10 8.72 -41.81 -36.41
C LEU A 10 8.51 -40.30 -36.31
N SER A 11 8.13 -39.65 -37.40
CA SER A 11 7.87 -38.19 -37.40
C SER A 11 6.67 -37.82 -36.52
N GLN A 12 5.62 -38.66 -36.47
CA GLN A 12 4.49 -38.45 -35.57
C GLN A 12 4.89 -38.61 -34.09
N GLN A 13 5.73 -39.59 -33.76
CA GLN A 13 6.27 -39.76 -32.41
C GLN A 13 7.15 -38.57 -32.00
N MET A 14 8.01 -38.09 -32.89
CA MET A 14 8.83 -36.91 -32.65
C MET A 14 7.98 -35.65 -32.42
N ALA A 15 6.92 -35.45 -33.20
CA ALA A 15 6.01 -34.31 -33.03
C ALA A 15 5.29 -34.35 -31.68
N ARG A 16 4.89 -35.54 -31.20
CA ARG A 16 4.28 -35.70 -29.87
C ARG A 16 5.26 -35.36 -28.75
N LEU A 17 6.48 -35.90 -28.81
CA LEU A 17 7.54 -35.61 -27.82
C LEU A 17 7.86 -34.12 -27.75
N LEU A 18 7.98 -33.45 -28.90
CA LEU A 18 8.21 -32.00 -28.95
C LEU A 18 7.03 -31.20 -28.40
N GLY A 19 5.80 -31.64 -28.64
CA GLY A 19 4.60 -31.02 -28.08
C GLY A 19 4.53 -31.14 -26.56
N GLU A 20 4.88 -32.30 -26.01
CA GLU A 20 4.94 -32.54 -24.56
C GLU A 20 6.03 -31.69 -23.88
N GLU A 21 7.22 -31.63 -24.47
CA GLU A 21 8.32 -30.80 -23.95
C GLU A 21 7.98 -29.30 -24.04
N LEU A 22 7.33 -28.82 -25.11
CA LEU A 22 6.87 -27.43 -25.20
C LEU A 22 5.86 -27.08 -24.10
N LEU A 23 4.93 -27.99 -23.79
CA LEU A 23 3.96 -27.79 -22.71
C LEU A 23 4.64 -27.78 -21.34
N ARG A 24 5.63 -28.64 -21.12
CA ARG A 24 6.45 -28.65 -19.89
C ARG A 24 7.20 -27.32 -19.74
N VAL A 25 7.93 -26.88 -20.77
CA VAL A 25 8.71 -25.63 -20.73
C VAL A 25 7.80 -24.43 -20.52
N LYS A 26 6.63 -24.39 -21.18
CA LYS A 26 5.64 -23.32 -20.96
C LYS A 26 5.19 -23.27 -19.51
N LYS A 27 4.89 -24.43 -18.91
CA LYS A 27 4.50 -24.52 -17.49
C LYS A 27 5.61 -24.07 -16.55
N GLU A 28 6.86 -24.47 -16.80
CA GLU A 28 8.01 -24.01 -16.02
C GLU A 28 8.23 -22.50 -16.15
N LEU A 29 8.00 -21.94 -17.34
CA LEU A 29 8.07 -20.50 -17.59
C LEU A 29 6.95 -19.75 -16.84
N ASP A 30 5.73 -20.27 -16.85
CA ASP A 30 4.61 -19.71 -16.10
C ASP A 30 4.87 -19.76 -14.59
N ASP A 31 5.37 -20.89 -14.07
CA ASP A 31 5.72 -21.06 -12.65
C ASP A 31 6.87 -20.12 -12.23
N THR A 32 7.93 -19.99 -13.04
CA THR A 32 9.04 -19.07 -12.77
C THR A 32 8.61 -17.61 -12.85
N ASN A 33 7.78 -17.24 -13.83
CA ASN A 33 7.22 -15.90 -13.93
C ASN A 33 6.29 -15.58 -12.75
N HIS A 34 5.55 -16.56 -12.24
CA HIS A 34 4.73 -16.40 -11.04
C HIS A 34 5.59 -16.16 -9.79
N ARG A 35 6.69 -16.90 -9.64
CA ARG A 35 7.68 -16.68 -8.56
C ARG A 35 8.35 -15.30 -8.65
N LEU A 36 8.75 -14.88 -9.86
CA LEU A 36 9.34 -13.57 -10.09
C LEU A 36 8.33 -12.43 -9.86
N SER A 37 7.08 -12.60 -10.28
CA SER A 37 6.01 -11.62 -10.04
C SER A 37 5.69 -11.50 -8.55
N SER A 38 5.70 -12.62 -7.82
CA SER A 38 5.57 -12.62 -6.36
C SER A 38 6.73 -11.91 -5.65
N HIS A 39 7.94 -11.92 -6.22
CA HIS A 39 9.08 -11.18 -5.68
C HIS A 39 9.09 -9.70 -6.11
N ARG A 40 8.70 -9.38 -7.35
CA ARG A 40 8.60 -8.00 -7.85
C ARG A 40 7.49 -7.17 -7.20
N CYS A 41 6.45 -7.82 -6.69
CA CYS A 41 5.33 -7.14 -6.02
C CYS A 41 5.57 -6.95 -4.51
N SER A 42 6.72 -7.38 -3.97
CA SER A 42 7.09 -7.10 -2.59
C SER A 42 7.65 -5.68 -2.53
N THR A 43 6.75 -4.71 -2.40
CA THR A 43 7.03 -3.34 -1.94
C THR A 43 7.85 -3.33 -0.65
N ASP A 44 7.85 -4.43 0.09
CA ASP A 44 8.63 -4.64 1.29
C ASP A 44 10.14 -4.47 1.05
N LEU A 45 10.67 -4.73 -0.15
CA LEU A 45 12.12 -4.63 -0.36
C LEU A 45 12.60 -3.17 -0.46
N GLU A 46 11.84 -2.33 -1.17
CA GLU A 46 12.09 -0.88 -1.23
C GLU A 46 11.73 -0.20 0.11
N GLU A 47 10.63 -0.60 0.76
CA GLU A 47 10.27 -0.09 2.10
C GLU A 47 11.32 -0.47 3.15
N ASN A 48 11.81 -1.72 3.15
CA ASN A 48 12.87 -2.15 4.06
C ASN A 48 14.19 -1.44 3.77
N GLN A 49 14.52 -1.19 2.50
CA GLN A 49 15.72 -0.43 2.14
C GLN A 49 15.65 1.02 2.62
N SER A 50 14.51 1.69 2.42
CA SER A 50 14.29 3.05 2.93
C SER A 50 14.34 3.08 4.47
N GLN A 51 13.72 2.11 5.14
CA GLN A 51 13.70 2.03 6.59
C GLN A 51 15.10 1.80 7.19
N LEU A 52 15.92 0.95 6.56
CA LEU A 52 17.31 0.73 6.96
C LEU A 52 18.16 1.98 6.75
N GLN A 53 17.96 2.72 5.66
CA GLN A 53 18.67 3.98 5.41
C GLN A 53 18.31 5.05 6.47
N ASP A 54 17.04 5.18 6.82
CA ASP A 54 16.57 6.09 7.86
C ASP A 54 17.14 5.71 9.24
N GLU A 55 17.19 4.42 9.58
CA GLU A 55 17.77 3.94 10.84
C GLU A 55 19.28 4.21 10.92
N VAL A 56 20.03 3.96 9.83
CA VAL A 56 21.47 4.27 9.76
C VAL A 56 21.71 5.76 9.92
N GLN A 57 20.89 6.60 9.27
CA GLN A 57 21.01 8.05 9.37
C GLN A 57 20.71 8.55 10.80
N SER A 58 19.67 8.03 11.44
CA SER A 58 19.33 8.36 12.83
C SER A 58 20.47 8.01 13.79
N ILE A 59 21.13 6.85 13.62
CA ILE A 59 22.25 6.43 14.47
C ILE A 59 23.49 7.32 14.24
N ARG A 60 23.72 7.78 13.01
CA ARG A 60 24.81 8.72 12.70
C ARG A 60 24.58 10.07 13.39
N ASP A 61 23.36 10.57 13.36
CA ASP A 61 23.01 11.84 13.99
C ASP A 61 23.14 11.78 15.52
N GLU A 62 22.70 10.69 16.15
CA GLU A 62 22.87 10.46 17.59
C GLU A 62 24.36 10.41 17.99
N ASN A 63 25.21 9.76 17.19
CA ASN A 63 26.66 9.75 17.41
C ASN A 63 27.30 11.13 17.37
N VAL A 64 26.88 11.98 16.43
CA VAL A 64 27.36 13.36 16.34
C VAL A 64 26.97 14.15 17.59
N GLN A 65 25.72 14.00 18.08
CA GLN A 65 25.27 14.66 19.30
C GLN A 65 26.02 14.20 20.54
N LEU A 66 26.24 12.89 20.70
CA LEU A 66 26.98 12.34 21.83
C LEU A 66 28.43 12.85 21.86
N ARG A 67 29.10 12.90 20.69
CA ARG A 67 30.45 13.48 20.56
C ARG A 67 30.49 14.96 20.94
N GLY A 68 29.47 15.73 20.58
CA GLY A 68 29.33 17.14 20.99
C GLY A 68 29.25 17.30 22.51
N ARG A 69 28.40 16.51 23.17
CA ARG A 69 28.24 16.54 24.64
C ARG A 69 29.54 16.16 25.38
N ILE A 70 30.27 15.17 24.87
CA ILE A 70 31.58 14.79 25.43
C ILE A 70 32.58 15.94 25.31
N HIS A 71 32.60 16.64 24.17
CA HIS A 71 33.49 17.78 23.97
C HIS A 71 33.17 18.94 24.92
N GLU A 72 31.89 19.26 25.11
CA GLU A 72 31.44 20.27 26.08
C GLU A 72 31.84 19.91 27.52
N TRP A 73 31.68 18.64 27.92
CA TRP A 73 32.11 18.16 29.23
C TRP A 73 33.63 18.20 29.39
N GLY A 74 34.39 17.90 28.33
CA GLY A 74 35.85 18.04 28.33
C GLY A 74 36.30 19.50 28.52
N LEU A 75 35.64 20.45 27.86
CA LEU A 75 35.92 21.89 28.01
C LEU A 75 35.54 22.39 29.42
N ALA A 76 34.38 21.96 29.94
CA ALA A 76 33.95 22.31 31.29
C ALA A 76 34.88 21.76 32.38
N ALA A 77 35.45 20.55 32.17
CA ALA A 77 36.42 19.95 33.08
C ALA A 77 37.81 20.63 33.03
N SER A 78 38.18 21.24 31.91
CA SER A 78 39.44 21.99 31.75
C SER A 78 39.35 23.45 32.24
N GLY A 79 38.14 23.96 32.48
CA GLY A 79 37.89 25.30 33.01
C GLY A 79 38.21 25.37 34.50
N ASN A 80 39.35 25.98 34.82
CA ASN A 80 40.00 26.01 36.13
C ASN A 80 39.31 26.88 37.21
N ASP A 81 37.98 27.08 37.15
CA ASP A 81 37.27 27.97 38.10
C ASP A 81 36.60 27.17 39.23
N LEU A 82 37.44 26.84 40.22
CA LEU A 82 37.09 26.12 41.45
C LEU A 82 36.34 27.04 42.42
N GLY A 83 35.02 27.09 42.27
CA GLY A 83 34.08 27.63 43.24
C GLY A 83 33.12 26.57 43.76
N ASP A 84 33.63 25.63 44.56
CA ASP A 84 32.91 24.83 45.56
C ASP A 84 31.52 24.25 45.16
N ARG A 85 31.49 23.39 44.13
CA ARG A 85 30.34 22.52 43.86
C ARG A 85 30.78 21.08 43.61
N ARG A 86 30.30 20.20 44.50
CA ARG A 86 30.24 18.72 44.44
C ARG A 86 31.22 18.07 43.46
N LYS A 87 32.30 17.50 44.01
CA LYS A 87 33.25 16.63 43.31
C LYS A 87 32.47 15.67 42.38
N PRO A 88 32.67 15.74 41.06
CA PRO A 88 32.10 14.79 40.12
C PRO A 88 32.53 13.39 40.51
N ASP A 89 31.61 12.43 40.41
CA ASP A 89 31.90 11.02 40.65
C ASP A 89 33.01 10.59 39.68
N PRO A 90 34.19 10.17 40.18
CA PRO A 90 35.35 9.84 39.33
C PRO A 90 35.10 8.63 38.42
N SER A 91 34.01 7.87 38.61
CA SER A 91 33.65 6.74 37.76
C SER A 91 32.89 7.10 36.48
N ALA A 92 32.30 8.30 36.40
CA ALA A 92 31.51 8.74 35.25
C ALA A 92 32.27 8.76 33.90
N PRO A 93 33.52 9.24 33.80
CA PRO A 93 34.22 9.27 32.51
C PRO A 93 34.58 7.89 31.97
N ASP A 94 34.93 6.94 32.84
CA ASP A 94 35.23 5.56 32.42
C ASP A 94 33.98 4.87 31.88
N THR A 95 32.84 5.05 32.56
CA THR A 95 31.56 4.50 32.12
C THR A 95 31.12 5.03 30.74
N LEU A 96 31.37 6.31 30.46
CA LEU A 96 31.07 6.92 29.16
C LEU A 96 32.02 6.40 28.07
N ARG A 97 33.28 6.16 28.41
CA ARG A 97 34.26 5.63 27.47
C ARG A 97 33.90 4.21 27.04
N ASP A 98 33.51 3.37 27.99
CA ASP A 98 33.03 2.01 27.71
C ASP A 98 31.79 2.01 26.81
N GLU A 99 30.84 2.93 27.03
CA GLU A 99 29.63 3.03 26.18
C GLU A 99 29.96 3.55 24.77
N ILE A 100 30.92 4.46 24.63
CA ILE A 100 31.43 4.90 23.30
C ILE A 100 32.06 3.72 22.56
N ASP A 101 32.90 2.95 23.23
CA ASP A 101 33.58 1.79 22.62
C ASP A 101 32.56 0.72 22.22
N ARG A 102 31.53 0.50 23.06
CA ARG A 102 30.39 -0.37 22.73
C ARG A 102 29.61 0.12 21.51
N LEU A 103 29.25 1.40 21.45
CA LEU A 103 28.53 1.99 20.32
C LEU A 103 29.36 1.94 19.03
N ASN A 104 30.66 2.23 19.09
CA ASN A 104 31.57 2.11 17.95
C ASN A 104 31.63 0.67 17.40
N ASN A 105 31.58 -0.33 18.29
CA ASN A 105 31.53 -1.74 17.89
C ASN A 105 30.21 -2.08 17.18
N VAL A 106 29.07 -1.62 17.70
CA VAL A 106 27.75 -1.78 17.06
C VAL A 106 27.70 -1.12 15.67
N ILE A 107 28.25 0.09 15.54
CA ILE A 107 28.35 0.79 14.25
C ILE A 107 29.19 -0.02 13.27
N SER A 108 30.37 -0.48 13.71
CA SER A 108 31.28 -1.27 12.87
C SER A 108 30.60 -2.55 12.39
N GLN A 109 29.81 -3.22 13.24
CA GLN A 109 29.04 -4.40 12.87
C GLN A 109 27.95 -4.08 11.84
N LYS A 110 27.19 -2.99 12.04
CA LYS A 110 26.15 -2.55 11.10
C LYS A 110 26.74 -2.16 9.73
N GLU A 111 27.89 -1.49 9.69
CA GLU A 111 28.58 -1.15 8.44
C GLU A 111 29.05 -2.39 7.66
N VAL A 112 29.45 -3.45 8.36
CA VAL A 112 29.79 -4.73 7.72
C VAL A 112 28.54 -5.38 7.12
N THR A 113 27.42 -5.40 7.84
CA THR A 113 26.16 -5.94 7.31
C THR A 113 25.62 -5.13 6.13
N GLU A 114 25.75 -3.80 6.18
CA GLU A 114 25.36 -2.91 5.08
C GLU A 114 26.20 -3.21 3.83
N ARG A 115 27.52 -3.35 3.96
CA ARG A 115 28.40 -3.75 2.85
C ARG A 115 28.00 -5.10 2.26
N GLN A 116 27.68 -6.10 3.09
CA GLN A 116 27.20 -7.40 2.62
C GLN A 116 25.88 -7.29 1.84
N HIS A 117 24.97 -6.42 2.27
CA HIS A 117 23.72 -6.17 1.54
C HIS A 117 23.97 -5.48 0.20
N ILE A 118 24.85 -4.48 0.15
CA ILE A 118 25.25 -3.80 -1.10
C ILE A 118 25.86 -4.80 -2.09
N GLU A 119 26.78 -5.67 -1.63
CA GLU A 119 27.37 -6.72 -2.49
C GLU A 119 26.31 -7.68 -3.02
N LYS A 120 25.34 -8.07 -2.19
CA LYS A 120 24.23 -8.94 -2.62
C LYS A 120 23.32 -8.27 -3.64
N ILE A 121 23.04 -6.98 -3.48
CA ILE A 121 22.25 -6.19 -4.44
C ILE A 121 22.99 -6.14 -5.78
N SER A 122 24.27 -5.80 -5.78
CA SER A 122 25.07 -5.76 -7.02
C SER A 122 25.17 -7.12 -7.73
N ALA A 123 25.21 -8.23 -6.97
CA ALA A 123 25.15 -9.57 -7.55
C ALA A 123 23.81 -9.84 -8.25
N LEU A 124 22.69 -9.49 -7.60
CA LEU A 124 21.34 -9.64 -8.18
C LEU A 124 21.13 -8.75 -9.41
N GLU A 125 21.65 -7.52 -9.41
CA GLU A 125 21.64 -6.64 -10.59
C GLU A 125 22.37 -7.28 -11.77
N GLY A 126 23.52 -7.94 -11.52
CA GLY A 126 24.24 -8.71 -12.52
C GLY A 126 23.44 -9.88 -13.08
N GLU A 127 22.73 -10.63 -12.23
CA GLU A 127 21.85 -11.73 -12.67
C GLU A 127 20.67 -11.22 -13.51
N VAL A 128 20.03 -10.11 -13.11
CA VAL A 128 18.94 -9.48 -13.87
C VAL A 128 19.43 -9.01 -15.24
N ALA A 129 20.61 -8.38 -15.31
CA ALA A 129 21.21 -7.98 -16.58
C ALA A 129 21.48 -9.19 -17.49
N GLY A 130 21.98 -10.30 -16.93
CA GLY A 130 22.18 -11.56 -17.66
C GLY A 130 20.87 -12.16 -18.19
N LEU A 131 19.81 -12.15 -17.39
CA LEU A 131 18.48 -12.60 -17.83
C LEU A 131 17.91 -11.73 -18.95
N LEU A 132 18.08 -10.40 -18.87
CA LEU A 132 17.65 -9.48 -19.92
C LEU A 132 18.39 -9.73 -21.24
N ASP A 133 19.71 -9.96 -21.20
CA ASP A 133 20.49 -10.34 -22.39
C ASP A 133 20.07 -11.68 -22.99
N MET A 134 19.67 -12.65 -22.15
CA MET A 134 19.08 -13.89 -22.66
C MET A 134 17.72 -13.65 -23.32
N CYS A 135 16.84 -12.83 -22.73
CA CYS A 135 15.55 -12.49 -23.33
C CYS A 135 15.72 -11.82 -24.70
N THR A 136 16.62 -10.86 -24.83
CA THR A 136 16.88 -10.19 -26.13
C THR A 136 17.46 -11.15 -27.17
N LYS A 137 18.33 -12.09 -26.76
CA LYS A 137 18.80 -13.17 -27.65
C LYS A 137 17.67 -14.09 -28.10
N TYR A 138 16.75 -14.46 -27.21
CA TYR A 138 15.58 -15.27 -27.56
C TYR A 138 14.64 -14.53 -28.50
N GLU A 139 14.40 -13.23 -28.29
CA GLU A 139 13.63 -12.38 -29.22
C GLU A 139 14.28 -12.29 -30.60
N ALA A 140 15.61 -12.22 -30.67
CA ALA A 140 16.35 -12.21 -31.94
C ALA A 140 16.35 -13.57 -32.65
N LEU A 141 16.32 -14.68 -31.89
CA LEU A 141 16.26 -16.04 -32.41
C LEU A 141 14.85 -16.49 -32.77
N GLN A 142 13.81 -15.85 -32.24
CA GLN A 142 12.47 -16.09 -32.76
C GLN A 142 12.48 -15.72 -34.23
N PRO A 143 12.29 -16.69 -35.16
CA PRO A 143 12.13 -16.35 -36.55
C PRO A 143 11.00 -15.35 -36.61
N LYS A 144 11.20 -14.23 -37.32
CA LYS A 144 10.13 -13.29 -37.66
C LYS A 144 9.07 -14.09 -38.41
N SER A 145 8.20 -14.78 -37.67
CA SER A 145 6.98 -15.32 -38.18
C SER A 145 6.33 -14.11 -38.82
N LYS A 146 6.10 -14.22 -40.13
CA LYS A 146 5.37 -13.18 -40.84
C LYS A 146 4.14 -12.86 -39.99
N PRO A 147 3.86 -11.57 -39.73
CA PRO A 147 2.70 -11.19 -38.94
C PRO A 147 1.51 -11.95 -39.50
N VAL A 148 0.94 -12.85 -38.67
CA VAL A 148 -0.27 -13.62 -38.99
C VAL A 148 -1.48 -12.68 -38.96
N GLU A 149 -1.28 -11.36 -38.91
CA GLU A 149 -2.32 -10.34 -38.95
C GLU A 149 -3.09 -10.36 -40.28
N ASP A 150 -2.48 -10.77 -41.39
CA ASP A 150 -3.18 -10.83 -42.68
C ASP A 150 -3.94 -12.15 -42.91
N ALA A 151 -3.64 -13.22 -42.17
CA ALA A 151 -4.34 -14.51 -42.30
C ALA A 151 -5.49 -14.67 -41.28
N GLU A 152 -5.41 -14.03 -40.10
CA GLU A 152 -6.55 -13.99 -39.17
C GLU A 152 -7.63 -12.99 -39.61
N ALA A 153 -7.28 -11.93 -40.37
CA ALA A 153 -8.28 -10.99 -40.89
C ALA A 153 -9.20 -11.59 -41.97
N GLU A 154 -8.74 -12.59 -42.74
CA GLU A 154 -9.59 -13.31 -43.71
C GLU A 154 -10.18 -14.62 -43.16
N ALA A 155 -9.59 -15.23 -42.14
CA ALA A 155 -10.16 -16.40 -41.45
C ALA A 155 -11.22 -16.03 -40.39
N LEU A 156 -11.30 -14.77 -39.95
CA LEU A 156 -12.47 -14.17 -39.26
C LEU A 156 -13.60 -13.84 -40.25
N GLY A 157 -13.80 -14.70 -41.24
CA GLY A 157 -15.01 -14.75 -42.03
C GLY A 157 -16.18 -15.07 -41.13
N LYS A 158 -16.81 -14.04 -40.56
CA LYS A 158 -18.20 -14.00 -40.08
C LYS A 158 -18.71 -15.34 -39.55
N GLU A 159 -18.02 -15.95 -38.58
CA GLU A 159 -18.79 -16.80 -37.68
C GLU A 159 -19.70 -15.82 -36.94
N PRO A 160 -21.04 -15.91 -37.12
CA PRO A 160 -21.93 -15.13 -36.29
C PRO A 160 -21.49 -15.44 -34.87
N LEU A 161 -21.18 -14.41 -34.08
CA LEU A 161 -21.03 -14.49 -32.64
C LEU A 161 -22.24 -15.29 -32.16
N SER A 162 -22.05 -16.60 -32.06
CA SER A 162 -23.01 -17.55 -31.53
C SER A 162 -23.39 -16.90 -30.23
N SER A 163 -24.67 -16.53 -30.11
CA SER A 163 -25.22 -15.74 -29.01
C SER A 163 -24.77 -16.40 -27.73
N ALA A 164 -23.59 -16.00 -27.26
CA ALA A 164 -22.95 -16.57 -26.12
C ALA A 164 -23.89 -16.15 -25.02
N SER A 165 -24.66 -17.13 -24.55
CA SER A 165 -25.59 -17.02 -23.45
C SER A 165 -24.95 -16.04 -22.48
N VAL A 166 -25.52 -14.83 -22.38
CA VAL A 166 -25.00 -13.79 -21.49
C VAL A 166 -24.92 -14.50 -20.15
N ASP A 167 -23.69 -14.67 -19.67
CA ASP A 167 -23.41 -15.46 -18.49
C ASP A 167 -24.09 -14.75 -17.32
N ASP A 168 -25.31 -15.21 -17.00
CA ASP A 168 -26.18 -14.64 -15.97
C ASP A 168 -25.65 -14.97 -14.56
N PHE A 169 -24.42 -15.48 -14.45
CA PHE A 169 -23.72 -15.73 -13.19
C PHE A 169 -23.94 -14.66 -12.13
N LEU A 170 -23.85 -13.37 -12.49
CA LEU A 170 -24.02 -12.28 -11.53
C LEU A 170 -25.46 -12.21 -11.01
N HIS A 171 -26.45 -12.53 -11.84
CA HIS A 171 -27.86 -12.57 -11.43
C HIS A 171 -28.13 -13.85 -10.65
N ASP A 172 -27.65 -14.99 -11.14
CA ASP A 172 -27.80 -16.28 -10.51
C ASP A 172 -27.19 -16.31 -9.11
N PHE A 173 -25.97 -15.77 -8.93
CA PHE A 173 -25.32 -15.72 -7.62
C PHE A 173 -26.09 -14.88 -6.61
N LEU A 174 -26.56 -13.69 -7.01
CA LEU A 174 -27.35 -12.83 -6.13
C LEU A 174 -28.74 -13.43 -5.84
N ALA A 175 -29.30 -14.19 -6.79
CA ALA A 175 -30.59 -14.87 -6.64
C ALA A 175 -30.49 -16.14 -5.78
N GLN A 176 -29.33 -16.79 -5.73
CA GLN A 176 -29.02 -17.93 -4.86
C GLN A 176 -28.85 -17.48 -3.40
N LEU A 177 -29.90 -16.91 -2.82
CA LEU A 177 -30.00 -16.63 -1.40
C LEU A 177 -30.20 -17.94 -0.65
N GLN A 178 -29.12 -18.66 -0.37
CA GLN A 178 -29.20 -19.76 0.58
C GLN A 178 -29.69 -19.20 1.93
N SER A 179 -30.69 -19.86 2.51
CA SER A 179 -31.15 -19.60 3.88
C SER A 179 -30.09 -20.06 4.87
N SER A 180 -28.91 -19.46 4.82
CA SER A 180 -27.81 -19.76 5.71
C SER A 180 -28.24 -19.32 7.10
N SER A 181 -28.35 -20.27 8.03
CA SER A 181 -28.69 -20.05 9.45
C SER A 181 -27.56 -19.37 10.22
N ILE A 182 -26.82 -18.45 9.57
CA ILE A 182 -25.72 -17.73 10.16
C ILE A 182 -26.30 -16.79 11.21
N LEU A 183 -25.92 -17.05 12.46
CA LEU A 183 -26.32 -16.22 13.59
C LEU A 183 -25.64 -14.86 13.45
N LEU A 184 -26.41 -13.90 12.94
CA LEU A 184 -26.06 -12.49 12.99
C LEU A 184 -26.13 -12.01 14.45
N PRO A 185 -25.28 -11.04 14.84
CA PRO A 185 -25.49 -10.31 16.08
C PRO A 185 -26.93 -9.76 16.09
N LYS A 186 -27.67 -9.98 17.19
CA LYS A 186 -29.04 -9.46 17.34
C LYS A 186 -29.09 -7.93 17.33
N LYS A 187 -27.97 -7.29 17.66
CA LYS A 187 -27.82 -5.83 17.66
C LYS A 187 -27.29 -5.37 16.30
N PRO A 188 -27.72 -4.20 15.82
CA PRO A 188 -27.10 -3.56 14.67
C PRO A 188 -25.58 -3.48 14.83
N LEU A 189 -24.85 -3.69 13.72
CA LEU A 189 -23.40 -3.58 13.71
C LEU A 189 -23.01 -2.11 13.96
N GLU A 190 -22.23 -1.88 15.01
CA GLU A 190 -21.61 -0.59 15.23
C GLU A 190 -20.32 -0.44 14.39
N TYR A 191 -20.05 0.79 13.94
CA TYR A 191 -18.80 1.10 13.27
C TYR A 191 -17.60 0.92 14.22
N VAL A 192 -16.48 0.49 13.66
CA VAL A 192 -15.23 0.16 14.37
C VAL A 192 -14.16 1.23 14.23
N SER A 193 -14.20 2.06 13.18
CA SER A 193 -13.25 3.17 12.98
C SER A 193 -13.88 4.28 12.15
N ASN A 194 -13.40 5.52 12.32
CA ASN A 194 -13.69 6.66 11.44
C ASN A 194 -12.47 7.08 10.58
N ASP A 195 -11.40 6.29 10.59
CA ASP A 195 -10.16 6.60 9.89
C ASP A 195 -10.26 6.20 8.41
N GLU A 196 -10.00 7.13 7.49
CA GLU A 196 -9.99 6.84 6.05
C GLU A 196 -8.90 5.81 5.67
N ASN A 197 -7.78 5.82 6.41
CA ASN A 197 -6.64 4.93 6.22
C ASN A 197 -6.63 3.82 7.27
N PHE A 198 -7.81 3.30 7.60
CA PHE A 198 -7.96 2.24 8.58
C PHE A 198 -7.03 1.05 8.31
N LYS A 199 -6.20 0.73 9.30
CA LYS A 199 -5.32 -0.44 9.31
C LYS A 199 -5.58 -1.28 10.56
N LEU A 200 -5.54 -2.60 10.40
CA LEU A 200 -5.58 -3.51 11.53
C LEU A 200 -4.23 -3.49 12.24
N THR A 201 -4.25 -3.48 13.57
CA THR A 201 -3.04 -3.73 14.36
C THR A 201 -2.57 -5.17 14.16
N GLU A 202 -1.29 -5.45 14.38
CA GLU A 202 -0.74 -6.81 14.25
C GLU A 202 -1.52 -7.84 15.09
N LYS A 203 -1.91 -7.47 16.31
CA LYS A 203 -2.75 -8.31 17.18
C LYS A 203 -4.12 -8.62 16.56
N GLN A 204 -4.73 -7.68 15.85
CA GLN A 204 -6.01 -7.88 15.17
C GLN A 204 -5.83 -8.72 13.89
N VAL A 205 -4.73 -8.54 13.16
CA VAL A 205 -4.38 -9.40 12.01
C VAL A 205 -4.23 -10.86 12.47
N GLN A 206 -3.56 -11.10 13.60
CA GLN A 206 -3.45 -12.44 14.21
C GLN A 206 -4.80 -13.04 14.65
N MET A 207 -5.84 -12.22 14.81
CA MET A 207 -7.20 -12.70 15.11
C MET A 207 -8.03 -12.98 13.87
N CYS A 208 -7.57 -12.58 12.68
CA CYS A 208 -8.26 -12.86 11.42
C CYS A 208 -8.16 -14.35 11.04
N THR A 209 -8.88 -14.74 9.99
CA THR A 209 -8.68 -16.06 9.38
C THR A 209 -7.25 -16.18 8.84
N SER A 210 -6.79 -17.42 8.62
CA SER A 210 -5.46 -17.68 8.05
C SER A 210 -5.27 -17.06 6.67
N ASP A 211 -6.35 -16.83 5.91
CA ASP A 211 -6.28 -16.21 4.59
C ASP A 211 -6.27 -14.67 4.68
N GLY A 212 -6.54 -14.06 5.84
CA GLY A 212 -6.42 -12.62 6.08
C GLY A 212 -7.76 -11.87 6.09
N TYR A 213 -7.77 -10.66 5.51
CA TYR A 213 -8.94 -9.77 5.53
C TYR A 213 -9.12 -9.01 4.21
N LEU A 214 -10.35 -8.60 3.92
CA LEU A 214 -10.69 -7.69 2.82
C LEU A 214 -11.11 -6.33 3.40
N LEU A 215 -10.64 -5.26 2.76
CA LEU A 215 -11.12 -3.90 2.97
C LEU A 215 -11.88 -3.47 1.72
N LEU A 216 -13.19 -3.26 1.84
CA LEU A 216 -14.03 -2.84 0.72
C LEU A 216 -14.71 -1.52 1.00
N LYS A 217 -14.78 -0.64 0.00
CA LYS A 217 -15.52 0.63 0.08
C LYS A 217 -16.97 0.46 -0.40
N SER A 218 -17.88 1.34 0.01
CA SER A 218 -19.30 1.24 -0.34
C SER A 218 -19.57 1.19 -1.85
N LEU A 219 -18.77 1.88 -2.67
CA LEU A 219 -18.95 1.88 -4.14
C LEU A 219 -18.30 0.66 -4.82
N GLN A 220 -17.53 -0.14 -4.08
CA GLN A 220 -16.91 -1.36 -4.60
C GLN A 220 -17.84 -2.56 -4.55
N VAL A 221 -18.91 -2.52 -3.76
CA VAL A 221 -19.70 -3.71 -3.43
C VAL A 221 -21.18 -3.51 -3.71
N GLU A 222 -21.72 -4.41 -4.52
CA GLU A 222 -23.16 -4.57 -4.72
C GLU A 222 -23.67 -5.66 -3.77
N TRP A 223 -24.53 -5.30 -2.81
CA TRP A 223 -25.09 -6.25 -1.84
C TRP A 223 -26.41 -6.83 -2.33
N ALA A 224 -26.57 -8.16 -2.27
CA ALA A 224 -27.80 -8.84 -2.66
C ALA A 224 -28.99 -8.50 -1.75
N THR A 225 -28.70 -8.25 -0.46
CA THR A 225 -29.71 -8.02 0.57
C THR A 225 -29.27 -6.96 1.57
N ALA A 226 -30.22 -6.38 2.30
CA ALA A 226 -29.95 -5.46 3.40
C ALA A 226 -29.12 -6.10 4.54
N THR A 227 -29.20 -7.43 4.68
CA THR A 227 -28.39 -8.19 5.66
C THR A 227 -26.95 -8.44 5.22
N ARG A 228 -26.61 -8.07 3.97
CA ARG A 228 -25.26 -8.16 3.38
C ARG A 228 -24.67 -9.58 3.44
N THR A 229 -25.50 -10.60 3.38
CA THR A 229 -25.05 -12.01 3.42
C THR A 229 -24.33 -12.42 2.15
N HIS A 230 -24.75 -11.88 1.01
CA HIS A 230 -24.15 -12.10 -0.30
C HIS A 230 -23.89 -10.75 -0.96
N GLY A 231 -22.81 -10.65 -1.71
CA GLY A 231 -22.52 -9.46 -2.50
C GLY A 231 -21.52 -9.75 -3.61
N LEU A 232 -21.40 -8.81 -4.53
CA LEU A 232 -20.39 -8.81 -5.59
C LEU A 232 -19.47 -7.63 -5.35
N ALA A 233 -18.17 -7.87 -5.26
CA ALA A 233 -17.19 -6.79 -5.16
C ALA A 233 -16.42 -6.64 -6.46
N PHE A 234 -16.18 -5.39 -6.85
CA PHE A 234 -15.57 -5.01 -8.12
C PHE A 234 -14.28 -4.22 -7.89
N ALA A 235 -13.27 -4.50 -8.71
CA ALA A 235 -12.03 -3.76 -8.71
C ALA A 235 -11.40 -3.68 -10.11
N PRO A 236 -10.62 -2.64 -10.40
CA PRO A 236 -9.83 -2.60 -11.62
C PRO A 236 -8.71 -3.64 -11.57
N PHE A 237 -8.52 -4.39 -12.66
CA PHE A 237 -7.43 -5.36 -12.78
C PHE A 237 -6.04 -4.68 -12.81
N HIS A 238 -5.99 -3.44 -13.31
CA HIS A 238 -4.78 -2.64 -13.35
C HIS A 238 -5.03 -1.25 -12.78
N GLN A 239 -4.00 -0.69 -12.16
CA GLN A 239 -3.97 0.68 -11.67
C GLN A 239 -2.87 1.46 -12.36
N PHE A 240 -3.20 2.69 -12.72
CA PHE A 240 -2.34 3.69 -13.32
C PHE A 240 -1.78 4.63 -12.26
N ASN A 241 -0.46 4.66 -12.13
CA ASN A 241 0.31 5.60 -11.35
C ASN A 241 0.95 6.64 -12.28
N ALA A 242 0.48 7.89 -12.24
CA ALA A 242 1.09 8.93 -13.07
C ALA A 242 2.42 9.47 -12.50
N ASP A 243 2.71 9.20 -11.22
CA ASP A 243 3.89 9.73 -10.52
C ASP A 243 5.15 8.88 -10.77
N VAL A 244 4.97 7.61 -11.16
CA VAL A 244 6.08 6.65 -11.37
C VAL A 244 6.40 6.56 -12.86
N GLY A 245 7.48 7.23 -13.28
CA GLY A 245 7.98 7.41 -14.66
C GLY A 245 7.57 6.37 -15.73
N ILE A 246 8.47 5.44 -16.08
CA ILE A 246 8.38 4.62 -17.32
C ILE A 246 7.40 3.43 -17.18
N CYS A 247 7.15 2.94 -15.96
CA CYS A 247 6.17 1.87 -15.70
C CYS A 247 4.97 2.41 -14.90
N LYS A 248 4.04 3.03 -15.62
CA LYS A 248 2.86 3.67 -15.02
C LYS A 248 1.75 2.71 -14.62
N TRP A 249 1.85 1.42 -14.95
CA TRP A 249 0.80 0.44 -14.69
C TRP A 249 1.27 -0.59 -13.68
N ARG A 250 0.44 -0.83 -12.67
CA ARG A 250 0.61 -1.95 -11.74
C ARG A 250 -0.61 -2.85 -11.81
N ARG A 251 -0.41 -4.15 -11.65
CA ARG A 251 -1.52 -5.07 -11.43
C ARG A 251 -2.14 -4.75 -10.07
N SER A 252 -3.46 -4.72 -10.03
CA SER A 252 -4.25 -4.46 -8.84
C SER A 252 -5.47 -5.38 -8.84
N GLY A 253 -6.31 -5.27 -7.82
CA GLY A 253 -7.62 -5.87 -7.82
C GLY A 253 -7.79 -6.97 -6.79
N LEU A 254 -8.55 -7.99 -7.17
CA LEU A 254 -9.05 -9.07 -6.33
C LEU A 254 -8.41 -10.43 -6.68
N SER A 255 -7.59 -10.49 -7.75
CA SER A 255 -6.77 -11.64 -8.15
C SER A 255 -5.93 -12.25 -7.01
N GLN A 256 -5.53 -11.44 -6.03
CA GLN A 256 -4.74 -11.88 -4.88
C GLN A 256 -5.52 -12.77 -3.91
N TYR A 257 -6.85 -12.75 -4.00
CA TYR A 257 -7.71 -13.59 -3.19
C TYR A 257 -8.08 -14.86 -3.93
N HIS A 258 -8.17 -15.96 -3.19
CA HIS A 258 -8.36 -17.28 -3.78
C HIS A 258 -9.81 -17.73 -3.59
N GLN A 259 -10.35 -18.39 -4.60
CA GLN A 259 -11.67 -18.99 -4.54
C GLN A 259 -11.76 -20.02 -3.40
N HIS A 260 -12.92 -20.08 -2.75
CA HIS A 260 -13.24 -20.92 -1.57
C HIS A 260 -12.43 -20.63 -0.30
N ARG A 261 -11.62 -19.57 -0.29
CA ARG A 261 -10.94 -19.09 0.92
C ARG A 261 -11.80 -18.13 1.72
N LYS A 262 -11.51 -18.04 3.02
CA LYS A 262 -12.31 -17.29 3.98
C LYS A 262 -11.51 -16.11 4.53
N TYR A 263 -12.12 -14.95 4.51
CA TYR A 263 -11.48 -13.69 4.88
C TYR A 263 -12.38 -12.90 5.81
N GLU A 264 -11.78 -12.14 6.71
CA GLU A 264 -12.51 -11.16 7.51
C GLU A 264 -12.84 -9.93 6.67
N LEU A 265 -14.10 -9.52 6.61
CA LEU A 265 -14.51 -8.40 5.76
C LEU A 265 -14.80 -7.14 6.58
N LEU A 266 -14.09 -6.06 6.25
CA LEU A 266 -14.41 -4.72 6.69
C LEU A 266 -14.92 -3.87 5.52
N HIS A 267 -16.00 -3.13 5.77
CA HIS A 267 -16.70 -2.35 4.78
C HIS A 267 -16.76 -0.87 5.20
N ALA A 268 -16.35 0.03 4.32
CA ALA A 268 -16.43 1.47 4.54
C ALA A 268 -17.72 2.07 3.98
N GLU A 269 -18.49 2.73 4.83
CA GLU A 269 -19.64 3.58 4.47
C GLU A 269 -19.33 5.02 4.86
N GLY A 270 -19.11 5.87 3.85
CA GLY A 270 -18.55 7.20 4.07
C GLY A 270 -17.19 7.12 4.74
N HIS A 271 -17.03 7.78 5.88
CA HIS A 271 -15.80 7.74 6.68
C HIS A 271 -15.81 6.64 7.75
N GLN A 272 -16.86 5.81 7.81
CA GLN A 272 -17.04 4.84 8.88
C GLN A 272 -16.76 3.42 8.40
N TRP A 273 -15.92 2.69 9.11
CA TRP A 273 -15.63 1.28 8.85
C TRP A 273 -16.49 0.38 9.72
N PHE A 274 -17.06 -0.67 9.12
CA PHE A 274 -17.86 -1.68 9.78
C PHE A 274 -17.23 -3.06 9.55
N TYR A 275 -17.14 -3.88 10.60
CA TYR A 275 -16.78 -5.28 10.44
C TYR A 275 -18.05 -6.10 10.16
N LEU A 276 -18.14 -6.68 8.97
CA LEU A 276 -19.35 -7.37 8.51
C LEU A 276 -19.36 -8.87 8.85
N GLY A 277 -18.19 -9.46 9.13
CA GLY A 277 -18.05 -10.87 9.46
C GLY A 277 -17.00 -11.57 8.62
N THR A 278 -17.08 -12.89 8.59
CA THR A 278 -16.18 -13.75 7.81
C THR A 278 -16.86 -14.16 6.50
N TYR A 279 -16.21 -13.91 5.36
CA TYR A 279 -16.74 -14.15 4.03
C TYR A 279 -15.87 -15.14 3.27
N GLU A 280 -16.53 -16.03 2.53
CA GLU A 280 -15.91 -16.89 1.53
C GLU A 280 -15.99 -16.22 0.16
N ILE A 281 -14.93 -16.35 -0.64
CA ILE A 281 -14.98 -16.01 -2.06
C ILE A 281 -15.56 -17.19 -2.83
N ALA A 282 -16.84 -17.11 -3.18
CA ALA A 282 -17.54 -18.17 -3.90
C ALA A 282 -17.04 -18.30 -5.34
N ASP A 283 -16.70 -17.19 -5.97
CA ASP A 283 -16.18 -17.15 -7.34
C ASP A 283 -15.35 -15.87 -7.56
N LEU A 284 -14.46 -15.93 -8.55
CA LEU A 284 -13.61 -14.82 -8.99
C LEU A 284 -13.57 -14.82 -10.52
N ARG A 285 -14.01 -13.74 -11.14
CA ARG A 285 -14.08 -13.61 -12.61
C ARG A 285 -13.52 -12.29 -13.10
N SER A 286 -13.02 -12.31 -14.33
CA SER A 286 -12.78 -11.11 -15.10
C SER A 286 -14.03 -10.80 -15.92
N LEU A 287 -14.57 -9.60 -15.74
CA LEU A 287 -15.71 -9.09 -16.49
C LEU A 287 -15.26 -8.05 -17.52
N SER A 288 -16.04 -7.93 -18.59
CA SER A 288 -15.96 -6.79 -19.50
C SER A 288 -16.58 -5.55 -18.85
N PHE A 289 -16.11 -4.37 -19.24
CA PHE A 289 -16.66 -3.12 -18.74
C PHE A 289 -18.15 -2.93 -19.09
N HIS A 290 -18.59 -3.42 -20.25
CA HIS A 290 -19.98 -3.34 -20.69
C HIS A 290 -20.92 -4.12 -19.78
N GLN A 291 -20.52 -5.29 -19.30
CA GLN A 291 -21.30 -6.08 -18.33
C GLN A 291 -21.50 -5.34 -17.01
N VAL A 292 -20.45 -4.66 -16.52
CA VAL A 292 -20.53 -3.89 -15.27
C VAL A 292 -21.36 -2.62 -15.45
N LYS A 293 -21.16 -1.91 -16.57
CA LYS A 293 -21.91 -0.69 -16.93
C LYS A 293 -23.41 -0.93 -17.07
N ALA A 294 -23.80 -2.10 -17.56
CA ALA A 294 -25.22 -2.47 -17.70
C ALA A 294 -25.93 -2.65 -16.34
N ARG A 295 -25.18 -2.85 -15.25
CA ARG A 295 -25.74 -3.04 -13.91
C ARG A 295 -25.84 -1.77 -13.10
N ASP A 296 -24.72 -1.11 -12.87
CA ASP A 296 -24.66 0.05 -11.99
C ASP A 296 -23.67 1.08 -12.52
N ASN A 297 -24.21 2.26 -12.81
CA ASN A 297 -23.44 3.38 -13.31
C ASN A 297 -22.52 3.99 -12.23
N HIS A 298 -22.82 3.79 -10.95
CA HIS A 298 -21.93 4.21 -9.85
C HIS A 298 -20.67 3.35 -9.76
N ILE A 299 -20.78 2.04 -10.00
CA ILE A 299 -19.63 1.14 -10.03
C ILE A 299 -18.72 1.51 -11.20
N LYS A 300 -19.29 1.91 -12.34
CA LYS A 300 -18.53 2.42 -13.49
C LYS A 300 -17.65 3.61 -13.12
N GLU A 301 -18.23 4.64 -12.49
CA GLU A 301 -17.50 5.84 -12.05
C GLU A 301 -16.40 5.47 -11.05
N TYR A 302 -16.74 4.61 -10.09
CA TYR A 302 -15.78 4.09 -9.12
C TYR A 302 -14.60 3.35 -9.79
N LEU A 303 -14.85 2.50 -10.79
CA LEU A 303 -13.78 1.75 -11.47
C LEU A 303 -12.82 2.67 -12.22
N ILE A 304 -13.33 3.70 -12.89
CA ILE A 304 -12.50 4.69 -13.57
C ILE A 304 -11.65 5.46 -12.56
N GLU A 305 -12.25 5.94 -11.46
CA GLU A 305 -11.54 6.69 -10.42
C GLU A 305 -10.50 5.82 -9.70
N SER A 306 -10.85 4.60 -9.34
CA SER A 306 -9.96 3.66 -8.64
C SER A 306 -8.86 3.06 -9.50
N THR A 307 -8.97 3.20 -10.84
CA THR A 307 -7.88 2.87 -11.76
C THR A 307 -6.75 3.89 -11.62
N ILE A 308 -7.01 5.14 -11.22
CA ILE A 308 -6.01 6.19 -11.15
C ILE A 308 -5.55 6.36 -9.70
N LEU A 309 -4.25 6.29 -9.42
CA LEU A 309 -3.72 6.40 -8.05
C LEU A 309 -3.58 7.83 -7.52
N LEU A 310 -3.86 8.84 -8.34
CA LEU A 310 -3.77 10.22 -7.93
C LEU A 310 -5.00 10.64 -7.12
N PRO A 311 -4.83 11.55 -6.15
CA PRO A 311 -5.95 12.21 -5.49
C PRO A 311 -6.91 12.82 -6.52
N LYS A 312 -8.22 12.64 -6.32
CA LYS A 312 -9.27 13.04 -7.27
C LYS A 312 -9.17 14.50 -7.73
N ASN A 313 -8.73 15.39 -6.86
CA ASN A 313 -8.53 16.82 -7.13
C ASN A 313 -7.31 17.14 -8.01
N LEU A 314 -6.44 16.16 -8.27
CA LEU A 314 -5.23 16.31 -9.09
C LEU A 314 -5.32 15.58 -10.42
N ILE A 315 -6.40 14.84 -10.68
CA ILE A 315 -6.58 14.08 -11.93
C ILE A 315 -6.97 15.04 -13.07
N PRO A 316 -6.15 15.20 -14.12
CA PRO A 316 -6.53 16.00 -15.27
C PRO A 316 -7.70 15.34 -16.03
N PRO A 317 -8.69 16.10 -16.54
CA PRO A 317 -9.87 15.54 -17.21
C PRO A 317 -9.56 14.58 -18.38
N PHE A 318 -8.47 14.84 -19.12
CA PHE A 318 -8.06 13.99 -20.23
C PHE A 318 -7.67 12.57 -19.79
N VAL A 319 -7.14 12.39 -18.56
CA VAL A 319 -6.77 11.08 -18.03
C VAL A 319 -8.02 10.25 -17.75
N THR A 320 -9.05 10.85 -17.14
CA THR A 320 -10.34 10.18 -16.92
C THR A 320 -11.02 9.78 -18.23
N ALA A 321 -10.99 10.66 -19.24
CA ALA A 321 -11.49 10.35 -20.58
C ALA A 321 -10.72 9.21 -21.25
N MET A 322 -9.39 9.21 -21.13
CA MET A 322 -8.54 8.12 -21.60
C MET A 322 -8.89 6.79 -20.93
N MET A 323 -9.02 6.75 -19.60
CA MET A 323 -9.40 5.52 -18.87
C MET A 323 -10.77 5.01 -19.30
N THR A 324 -11.74 5.93 -19.47
CA THR A 324 -13.08 5.59 -19.97
C THR A 324 -12.99 4.93 -21.34
N ASN A 325 -12.24 5.52 -22.28
CA ASN A 325 -12.06 4.95 -23.62
C ASN A 325 -11.36 3.59 -23.58
N MET A 326 -10.37 3.42 -22.70
CA MET A 326 -9.68 2.13 -22.55
C MET A 326 -10.59 1.01 -22.04
N TYR A 327 -11.47 1.32 -21.09
CA TYR A 327 -12.50 0.39 -20.64
C TYR A 327 -13.54 0.10 -21.72
N GLU A 328 -14.03 1.11 -22.43
CA GLU A 328 -15.03 0.95 -23.50
C GLU A 328 -14.48 0.15 -24.69
N ALA A 329 -13.19 0.29 -24.99
CA ALA A 329 -12.46 -0.51 -25.99
C ALA A 329 -12.07 -1.92 -25.49
N GLY A 330 -12.34 -2.27 -24.22
CA GLY A 330 -12.01 -3.58 -23.65
C GLY A 330 -10.52 -3.79 -23.33
N MET A 331 -9.70 -2.74 -23.38
CA MET A 331 -8.28 -2.81 -23.02
C MET A 331 -8.07 -2.98 -21.52
N LEU A 332 -8.97 -2.42 -20.70
CA LEU A 332 -8.97 -2.59 -19.25
C LEU A 332 -10.05 -3.59 -18.83
N LYS A 333 -9.66 -4.49 -17.93
CA LYS A 333 -10.51 -5.55 -17.39
C LYS A 333 -10.97 -5.17 -15.98
N VAL A 334 -12.16 -5.63 -15.62
CA VAL A 334 -12.70 -5.51 -14.26
C VAL A 334 -12.67 -6.87 -13.61
N GLU A 335 -12.22 -6.95 -12.37
CA GLU A 335 -12.35 -8.15 -11.55
C GLU A 335 -13.61 -8.08 -10.72
N CYS A 336 -14.30 -9.20 -10.61
CA CYS A 336 -15.48 -9.37 -9.79
C CYS A 336 -15.31 -10.60 -8.90
N VAL A 337 -15.52 -10.44 -7.60
CA VAL A 337 -15.62 -11.55 -6.66
C VAL A 337 -17.02 -11.67 -6.11
N ALA A 338 -17.50 -12.91 -6.07
CA ALA A 338 -18.73 -13.28 -5.41
C ALA A 338 -18.43 -13.57 -3.93
N LEU A 339 -18.98 -12.75 -3.05
CA LEU A 339 -18.80 -12.82 -1.61
C LEU A 339 -20.00 -13.51 -0.97
N ARG A 340 -19.73 -14.55 -0.19
CA ARG A 340 -20.75 -15.22 0.64
C ARG A 340 -20.31 -15.21 2.09
N ARG A 341 -21.10 -14.62 2.97
CA ARG A 341 -20.83 -14.67 4.40
C ARG A 341 -20.92 -16.11 4.90
N THR A 342 -19.94 -16.53 5.70
CA THR A 342 -19.91 -17.87 6.31
C THR A 342 -19.82 -17.84 7.83
N GLY A 343 -19.51 -16.69 8.43
CA GLY A 343 -19.36 -16.59 9.88
C GLY A 343 -19.30 -15.15 10.41
N PHE A 344 -18.96 -15.05 11.70
CA PHE A 344 -18.72 -13.78 12.39
C PHE A 344 -17.73 -13.99 13.53
N ASN A 345 -16.57 -13.33 13.45
CA ASN A 345 -15.51 -13.44 14.45
C ASN A 345 -15.75 -12.44 15.59
N GLN A 346 -16.46 -12.89 16.62
CA GLN A 346 -16.81 -12.05 17.76
C GLN A 346 -15.58 -11.48 18.50
N ARG A 347 -14.48 -12.24 18.54
CA ARG A 347 -13.24 -11.82 19.21
C ARG A 347 -12.60 -10.64 18.50
N LEU A 348 -12.46 -10.72 17.17
CA LEU A 348 -11.95 -9.62 16.35
C LEU A 348 -12.87 -8.40 16.47
N TYR A 349 -14.18 -8.59 16.34
CA TYR A 349 -15.14 -7.49 16.47
C TYR A 349 -15.03 -6.74 17.80
N ASN A 350 -14.96 -7.47 18.91
CA ASN A 350 -14.80 -6.87 20.23
C ASN A 350 -13.47 -6.11 20.35
N SER A 351 -12.38 -6.68 19.84
CA SER A 351 -11.06 -6.03 19.84
C SER A 351 -11.07 -4.72 19.03
N LEU A 352 -11.69 -4.73 17.85
CA LEU A 352 -11.86 -3.55 17.00
C LEU A 352 -12.64 -2.45 17.72
N ARG A 353 -13.74 -2.79 18.39
CA ARG A 353 -14.54 -1.84 19.17
C ARG A 353 -13.80 -1.24 20.36
N SER A 354 -12.99 -2.02 21.07
CA SER A 354 -12.26 -1.54 22.25
C SER A 354 -11.26 -0.43 21.91
N VAL A 355 -10.59 -0.52 20.76
CA VAL A 355 -9.66 0.51 20.29
C VAL A 355 -10.38 1.85 20.10
N ARG A 356 -11.55 1.83 19.45
CA ARG A 356 -12.39 3.01 19.28
C ARG A 356 -12.80 3.63 20.61
N GLN A 357 -13.28 2.82 21.56
CA GLN A 357 -13.71 3.31 22.88
C GLN A 357 -12.57 3.97 23.66
N THR A 358 -11.34 3.47 23.50
CA THR A 358 -10.17 4.03 24.18
C THR A 358 -9.80 5.39 23.57
N SER A 359 -9.88 5.52 22.24
CA SER A 359 -9.67 6.79 21.53
C SER A 359 -10.70 7.86 21.94
N GLU A 360 -11.99 7.51 21.97
CA GLU A 360 -13.06 8.43 22.36
C GLU A 360 -12.96 8.90 23.83
N ASN A 361 -12.49 8.03 24.72
CA ASN A 361 -12.31 8.36 26.14
C ASN A 361 -11.05 9.18 26.40
N GLY A 362 -9.97 8.96 25.61
CA GLY A 362 -8.72 9.72 25.72
C GLY A 362 -8.92 11.21 25.44
N ILE A 363 -9.75 11.54 24.45
CA ILE A 363 -10.05 12.93 24.07
C ILE A 363 -10.80 13.68 25.19
N LYS A 364 -11.61 12.98 26.00
CA LYS A 364 -12.35 13.60 27.10
C LYS A 364 -11.49 13.90 28.34
N HIS A 365 -10.31 13.26 28.45
CA HIS A 365 -9.44 13.38 29.62
C HIS A 365 -8.13 14.12 29.35
N SER A 366 -7.89 14.63 28.14
CA SER A 366 -6.95 15.73 27.93
C SER A 366 -7.51 16.97 28.61
N LYS A 367 -7.31 17.05 29.94
CA LYS A 367 -7.55 18.24 30.76
C LYS A 367 -6.99 19.42 29.99
N ALA A 368 -7.84 20.43 29.74
CA ALA A 368 -7.46 21.70 29.19
C ALA A 368 -6.12 22.09 29.81
N VAL A 369 -5.06 22.10 28.99
CA VAL A 369 -3.78 22.67 29.40
C VAL A 369 -4.14 24.09 29.84
N PRO A 370 -3.94 24.44 31.11
CA PRO A 370 -4.29 25.78 31.58
C PRO A 370 -3.52 26.75 30.70
N GLU A 371 -4.23 27.60 29.97
CA GLU A 371 -3.64 28.68 29.19
C GLU A 371 -2.67 29.41 30.11
N LYS A 372 -1.37 29.26 29.84
CA LYS A 372 -0.32 30.08 30.46
C LYS A 372 -0.55 31.51 30.00
N GLY A 373 -1.40 32.24 30.72
CA GLY A 373 -1.77 33.61 30.35
C GLY A 373 -2.69 34.32 31.34
N GLN A 374 -3.54 33.61 32.09
CA GLN A 374 -4.33 34.26 33.15
C GLN A 374 -3.50 34.44 34.43
N SER A 375 -2.65 35.47 34.38
CA SER A 375 -2.16 36.20 35.53
C SER A 375 -3.34 36.63 36.40
N THR A 376 -3.64 35.86 37.44
CA THR A 376 -4.43 36.36 38.57
C THR A 376 -3.53 37.30 39.36
N ASN A 377 -3.42 38.54 38.89
CA ASN A 377 -2.99 39.69 39.70
C ASN A 377 -4.04 39.91 40.81
N GLN A 378 -4.00 39.11 41.86
CA GLN A 378 -4.50 39.53 43.16
C GLN A 378 -3.42 40.38 43.80
N GLY A 379 -3.56 41.69 43.61
CA GLY A 379 -2.66 42.70 44.13
C GLY A 379 -2.62 42.71 45.66
N SER A 380 -1.43 42.49 46.21
CA SER A 380 -1.09 42.97 47.55
C SER A 380 -0.66 44.43 47.42
N LYS A 381 -1.55 45.35 47.83
CA LYS A 381 -1.31 46.79 47.93
C LYS A 381 -0.01 47.07 48.71
N ARG A 382 1.01 47.62 48.04
CA ARG A 382 2.01 48.47 48.69
C ARG A 382 1.87 49.86 48.08
N LYS A 383 1.51 50.82 48.95
CA LYS A 383 1.65 52.25 48.69
C LYS A 383 3.13 52.53 48.43
N PHE A 384 3.43 53.18 47.31
CA PHE A 384 4.65 53.95 47.16
C PHE A 384 4.31 55.23 46.40
N ASP A 385 4.82 56.32 46.95
CA ASP A 385 4.43 57.69 46.68
C ASP A 385 4.86 58.21 45.30
N GLU A 386 4.10 59.22 44.88
CA GLU A 386 4.33 60.09 43.73
C GLU A 386 5.75 60.67 43.69
N ALA A 387 6.35 60.65 42.51
CA ALA A 387 7.29 61.69 42.09
C ALA A 387 7.07 61.99 40.61
N GLU A 388 6.66 63.24 40.39
CA GLU A 388 6.46 63.92 39.11
C GLU A 388 7.73 63.92 38.25
N GLY A 389 7.57 63.99 36.92
CA GLY A 389 8.71 64.22 36.03
C GLY A 389 8.37 64.09 34.55
N SER A 390 7.82 65.16 34.00
CA SER A 390 7.64 65.47 32.58
C SER A 390 8.87 65.18 31.69
N GLN A 391 8.66 64.75 30.45
CA GLN A 391 8.89 65.56 29.23
C GLN A 391 8.90 64.72 27.94
N ASP A 392 8.50 65.43 26.89
CA ASP A 392 8.40 65.10 25.47
C ASP A 392 9.65 64.50 24.83
N ALA A 393 9.47 63.67 23.79
CA ALA A 393 10.26 63.75 22.56
C ALA A 393 9.66 62.91 21.43
N GLN A 394 9.33 63.61 20.33
CA GLN A 394 9.21 63.08 18.97
C GLN A 394 10.50 62.38 18.50
N THR A 395 10.35 61.38 17.63
CA THR A 395 11.12 61.12 16.37
C THR A 395 10.52 59.84 15.76
N SER A 396 10.00 59.85 14.53
CA SER A 396 10.69 59.56 13.25
C SER A 396 11.53 58.28 13.33
N ASP A 397 11.63 57.39 12.36
CA ASP A 397 11.16 57.27 11.00
C ASP A 397 11.45 55.81 10.59
N GLU A 398 10.88 55.38 9.47
CA GLU A 398 11.45 54.42 8.51
C GLU A 398 12.43 53.33 8.99
N SER A 399 12.03 52.06 8.82
CA SER A 399 12.86 51.10 8.06
C SER A 399 12.24 49.71 7.86
N LYS A 400 12.26 49.30 6.58
CA LYS A 400 12.46 47.93 6.06
C LYS A 400 11.23 47.04 5.84
N LYS A 401 10.51 47.39 4.77
CA LYS A 401 10.15 46.43 3.70
C LYS A 401 11.43 45.76 3.14
N ALA A 402 11.40 44.44 2.95
CA ALA A 402 11.82 43.73 1.73
C ALA A 402 12.11 42.25 2.01
N LYS A 403 11.24 41.35 1.51
CA LYS A 403 11.58 40.17 0.70
C LYS A 403 10.34 39.31 0.54
N LEU A 404 9.51 39.66 -0.43
CA LEU A 404 8.51 38.76 -0.98
C LEU A 404 8.49 39.03 -2.49
N GLU A 405 9.17 38.18 -3.23
CA GLU A 405 8.94 37.85 -4.64
C GLU A 405 10.16 37.08 -5.13
N THR A 406 9.94 35.81 -5.50
CA THR A 406 10.43 35.14 -6.72
C THR A 406 10.15 33.66 -6.52
N PHE A 407 9.07 33.15 -7.10
CA PHE A 407 9.05 31.85 -7.75
C PHE A 407 7.72 31.71 -8.51
N ARG A 408 7.76 32.13 -9.78
CA ARG A 408 6.74 31.84 -10.77
C ARG A 408 7.43 31.66 -12.11
N SER A 409 7.96 30.47 -12.35
CA SER A 409 8.21 29.91 -13.68
C SER A 409 8.72 28.47 -13.53
N PHE A 410 8.18 27.56 -14.36
CA PHE A 410 8.43 26.11 -14.46
C PHE A 410 7.83 25.32 -13.28
N PHE A 411 6.75 24.54 -13.41
CA PHE A 411 6.25 23.64 -14.47
C PHE A 411 4.71 23.65 -14.50
#